data_AF-A0A5C6PDA8-F1
#
_entry.id   AF-A0A5C6PDA8-F1
#
_cell.length_a   1.000
_cell.length_b   1.000
_cell.length_c   1.000
_cell.angle_alpha   90.00
_cell.angle_beta   90.00
_cell.angle_gamma   90.00
#
_symmetry.space_group_name_H-M   'P 1'
#
loop_
_entity.id
_entity.type
_entity.pdbx_description
1 polymer ?
#
loop_
_entity_poly.entity_id
_entity_poly.type
_entity_poly.pdbx_seq_one_letter_code
_entity_poly.pdbx_strand_id
1 'polypeptide(L)'
;MQVSLCIIFYLIVCQCMFVTPVTLTAMTLERYVAICLPLRHPELCSLHNTQKCILIILTVSSVPCFIILSTFIAAASSSVYTQHKRCSMEMFVPLPWQNHFKFAVYQFYFFIMSITITFSYVKIMKVAKAASGENKKSTWKGLRTVILHAFQLLLCLIQLWCPFIESAIIKIDLLLYINVRYFNYVTFILAPRCLSPLIYGLRDEKFLNALKYLALCGLYKKKIGFT
;
A
#
# COMPACT_ATOMS: atom_id res chain seq x y z
N MET A 1 10.45 -23.39 13.28
CA MET A 1 10.78 -23.30 11.84
C MET A 1 12.26 -23.00 11.70
N GLN A 2 12.94 -23.54 10.69
CA GLN A 2 14.34 -23.21 10.43
C GLN A 2 14.47 -21.72 10.06
N VAL A 3 15.52 -21.06 10.54
CA VAL A 3 15.71 -19.62 10.33
C VAL A 3 15.82 -19.27 8.85
N SER A 4 16.46 -20.12 8.04
CA SER A 4 16.53 -19.94 6.58
C SER A 4 15.16 -19.86 5.91
N LEU A 5 14.20 -20.71 6.31
CA LEU A 5 12.83 -20.64 5.82
C LEU A 5 12.11 -19.38 6.34
N CYS A 6 12.37 -18.99 7.58
CA CYS A 6 11.83 -17.74 8.15
C CYS A 6 12.28 -16.50 7.37
N ILE A 7 13.53 -16.46 6.89
CA ILE A 7 14.05 -15.37 6.04
C ILE A 7 13.22 -15.23 4.76
N ILE A 8 12.88 -16.35 4.11
CA ILE A 8 12.08 -16.33 2.88
C ILE A 8 10.68 -15.77 3.16
N PHE A 9 10.00 -16.25 4.20
CA PHE A 9 8.69 -15.72 4.60
C PHE A 9 8.76 -14.24 4.98
N TYR A 10 9.79 -13.84 5.71
CA TYR A 10 10.04 -12.45 6.07
C TYR A 10 10.16 -11.57 4.83
N LEU A 11 10.97 -11.97 3.85
CA LEU A 11 11.13 -11.24 2.61
C LEU A 11 9.78 -11.06 1.91
N ILE A 12 9.02 -12.13 1.71
CA ILE A 12 7.72 -12.08 1.02
C ILE A 12 6.77 -11.12 1.75
N VAL A 13 6.59 -11.30 3.07
CA VAL A 13 5.65 -10.48 3.84
C VAL A 13 6.10 -9.03 3.87
N CYS A 14 7.39 -8.77 4.11
CA CYS A 14 7.95 -7.42 4.10
C CYS A 14 7.74 -6.73 2.74
N GLN A 15 8.03 -7.42 1.63
CA GLN A 15 7.78 -6.88 0.28
C GLN A 15 6.31 -6.50 0.11
N CYS A 16 5.38 -7.38 0.48
CA CYS A 16 3.95 -7.09 0.37
C CYS A 16 3.52 -5.89 1.22
N MET A 17 4.16 -5.66 2.37
CA MET A 17 3.85 -4.51 3.24
C MET A 17 4.23 -3.18 2.59
N PHE A 18 5.36 -3.11 1.88
CA PHE A 18 5.84 -1.88 1.25
C PHE A 18 5.32 -1.67 -0.18
N VAL A 19 5.06 -2.74 -0.93
CA VAL A 19 4.60 -2.62 -2.32
C VAL A 19 3.27 -1.87 -2.39
N THR A 20 2.36 -2.11 -1.45
CA THR A 20 1.03 -1.50 -1.44
C THR A 20 1.09 0.04 -1.34
N PRO A 21 1.73 0.64 -0.33
CA PRO A 21 1.83 2.11 -0.22
C PRO A 21 2.67 2.74 -1.35
N VAL A 22 3.72 2.06 -1.85
CA VAL A 22 4.51 2.56 -3.00
C VAL A 22 3.65 2.57 -4.27
N THR A 23 2.92 1.48 -4.55
CA THR A 23 2.01 1.40 -5.70
C THR A 23 0.91 2.47 -5.60
N LEU A 24 0.30 2.65 -4.43
CA LEU A 24 -0.72 3.68 -4.23
C LEU A 24 -0.15 5.09 -4.49
N THR A 25 1.08 5.36 -4.00
CA THR A 25 1.76 6.64 -4.28
C THR A 25 1.99 6.82 -5.79
N ALA A 26 2.48 5.79 -6.48
CA ALA A 26 2.66 5.84 -7.94
C ALA A 26 1.34 6.07 -8.69
N MET A 27 0.24 5.43 -8.27
CA MET A 27 -1.09 5.67 -8.84
C MET A 27 -1.57 7.10 -8.59
N THR A 28 -1.27 7.72 -7.43
CA THR A 28 -1.59 9.14 -7.21
C THR A 28 -0.82 10.06 -8.15
N LEU A 29 0.45 9.75 -8.42
CA LEU A 29 1.27 10.50 -9.38
C LEU A 29 0.77 10.34 -10.81
N GLU A 30 0.36 9.14 -11.21
CA GLU A 30 -0.28 8.89 -12.51
C GLU A 30 -1.52 9.77 -12.68
N ARG A 31 -2.40 9.82 -11.66
CA ARG A 31 -3.59 10.68 -11.68
C ARG A 31 -3.22 12.16 -11.74
N TYR A 32 -2.16 12.57 -11.05
CA TYR A 32 -1.63 13.93 -11.15
C TYR A 32 -1.19 14.27 -12.58
N VAL A 33 -0.42 13.39 -13.22
CA VAL A 33 0.04 13.59 -14.61
C VAL A 33 -1.15 13.64 -15.56
N ALA A 34 -2.14 12.75 -15.41
CA ALA A 34 -3.33 12.72 -16.26
C ALA A 34 -4.15 14.03 -16.19
N ILE A 35 -4.27 14.62 -15.00
CA ILE A 35 -5.10 15.82 -14.79
C ILE A 35 -4.32 17.10 -15.05
N CYS A 36 -3.08 17.20 -14.55
CA CYS A 36 -2.30 18.43 -14.60
C CYS A 36 -1.45 18.55 -15.87
N LEU A 37 -1.13 17.43 -16.53
CA LEU A 37 -0.26 17.34 -17.71
C LEU A 37 -0.86 16.42 -18.81
N PRO A 38 -2.12 16.65 -19.24
CA PRO A 38 -2.83 15.73 -20.13
C PRO A 38 -2.11 15.49 -21.47
N LEU A 39 -1.40 16.48 -22.00
CA LEU A 39 -0.65 16.37 -23.27
C LEU A 39 0.56 15.43 -23.19
N ARG A 40 1.17 15.26 -22.00
CA ARG A 40 2.33 14.37 -21.79
C ARG A 40 1.94 13.00 -21.27
N HIS A 41 0.68 12.82 -20.87
CA HIS A 41 0.18 11.55 -20.33
C HIS A 41 0.37 10.36 -21.29
N PRO A 42 0.10 10.46 -22.61
CA PRO A 42 0.28 9.32 -23.53
C PRO A 42 1.74 8.87 -23.67
N GLU A 43 2.68 9.81 -23.58
CA GLU A 43 4.12 9.54 -23.67
C GLU A 43 4.65 8.94 -22.35
N LEU A 44 4.26 9.52 -21.21
CA LEU A 44 4.70 9.10 -19.88
C LEU A 44 4.06 7.78 -19.44
N CYS A 45 2.78 7.56 -19.73
CA CYS A 45 1.99 6.41 -19.31
C CYS A 45 1.82 5.37 -20.44
N SER A 46 2.82 5.20 -21.29
CA SER A 46 2.86 4.13 -22.30
C SER A 46 3.05 2.75 -21.66
N LEU A 47 2.74 1.67 -22.38
CA LEU A 47 2.92 0.28 -21.89
C LEU A 47 4.36 0.01 -21.42
N HIS A 48 5.35 0.42 -22.21
CA HIS A 48 6.76 0.23 -21.90
C HIS A 48 7.19 1.03 -20.65
N ASN A 49 6.74 2.28 -20.52
CA ASN A 49 7.03 3.09 -19.33
C ASN A 49 6.29 2.56 -18.09
N THR A 50 5.10 1.97 -18.26
CA THR A 50 4.37 1.30 -17.18
C THR A 50 5.12 0.08 -16.67
N GLN A 51 5.69 -0.74 -17.55
CA GLN A 51 6.55 -1.87 -17.13
C GLN A 51 7.77 -1.40 -16.34
N LYS A 52 8.43 -0.33 -16.79
CA LYS A 52 9.53 0.30 -16.05
C LYS A 52 9.07 0.83 -14.69
N CYS A 53 7.90 1.45 -14.62
CA CYS A 53 7.31 1.93 -13.37
C CYS A 53 7.06 0.78 -12.39
N ILE A 54 6.52 -0.36 -12.85
CA ILE A 54 6.33 -1.56 -12.02
C ILE A 54 7.67 -2.05 -11.47
N LEU A 55 8.71 -2.12 -12.30
CA LEU A 55 10.04 -2.50 -11.83
C LEU A 55 10.58 -1.53 -10.77
N ILE A 56 10.42 -0.22 -10.97
CA ILE A 56 10.81 0.81 -9.99
C ILE A 56 10.03 0.65 -8.68
N ILE A 57 8.72 0.39 -8.75
CA ILE A 57 7.89 0.16 -7.57
C ILE A 57 8.43 -1.04 -6.80
N LEU A 58 8.71 -2.16 -7.48
CA LEU A 58 9.24 -3.36 -6.83
C LEU A 58 10.60 -3.11 -6.20
N THR A 59 11.52 -2.43 -6.90
CA THR A 59 12.85 -2.14 -6.36
C THR A 59 12.76 -1.20 -5.15
N VAL A 60 12.04 -0.08 -5.24
CA VAL A 60 11.88 0.90 -4.16
C VAL A 60 11.19 0.27 -2.93
N SER A 61 10.20 -0.59 -3.15
CA SER A 61 9.51 -1.32 -2.07
C SER A 61 10.41 -2.33 -1.39
N SER A 62 11.42 -2.84 -2.10
CA SER A 62 12.32 -3.86 -1.57
C SER A 62 13.43 -3.32 -0.68
N VAL A 63 13.80 -2.05 -0.85
CA VAL A 63 14.90 -1.40 -0.13
C VAL A 63 14.79 -1.54 1.39
N PRO A 64 13.65 -1.27 2.06
CA PRO A 64 13.54 -1.43 3.51
C PRO A 64 13.78 -2.87 3.97
N CYS A 65 13.30 -3.84 3.19
CA CYS A 65 13.45 -5.26 3.50
C CYS A 65 14.91 -5.70 3.39
N PHE A 66 15.62 -5.28 2.33
CA PHE A 66 17.04 -5.55 2.16
C PHE A 66 17.89 -4.87 3.24
N ILE A 67 17.59 -3.62 3.58
CA ILE A 67 18.29 -2.89 4.64
C ILE A 67 18.16 -3.62 5.99
N ILE A 68 16.95 -4.01 6.39
CA ILE A 68 16.75 -4.69 7.68
C ILE A 68 17.42 -6.07 7.65
N LEU A 69 17.25 -6.82 6.56
CA LEU A 69 17.84 -8.15 6.44
C LEU A 69 19.38 -8.10 6.44
N SER A 70 20.00 -7.13 5.77
CA SER A 70 21.45 -6.99 5.75
C SER A 70 21.98 -6.64 7.15
N THR A 71 21.30 -5.76 7.89
CA THR A 71 21.67 -5.46 9.29
C THR A 71 21.53 -6.68 10.21
N PHE A 72 20.53 -7.53 9.98
CA PHE A 72 20.38 -8.79 10.70
C PHE A 72 21.51 -9.77 10.37
N ILE A 73 21.79 -9.99 9.09
CA ILE A 73 22.86 -10.91 8.64
C ILE A 73 24.22 -10.48 9.19
N ALA A 74 24.51 -9.18 9.19
CA ALA A 74 25.75 -8.63 9.72
C ALA A 74 25.90 -8.83 11.25
N ALA A 75 24.79 -8.91 11.98
CA ALA A 75 24.78 -9.10 13.43
C ALA A 75 24.63 -10.56 13.88
N ALA A 76 24.07 -11.43 13.02
CA ALA A 76 23.78 -12.81 13.35
C ALA A 76 24.99 -13.72 13.16
N SER A 77 25.26 -14.61 14.12
CA SER A 77 26.28 -15.65 13.98
C SER A 77 25.80 -16.80 13.11
N SER A 78 26.73 -17.52 12.46
CA SER A 78 26.42 -18.64 11.55
C SER A 78 25.61 -19.77 12.21
N SER A 79 25.74 -19.94 13.54
CA SER A 79 24.98 -20.94 14.29
C SER A 79 23.50 -20.61 14.46
N VAL A 80 23.09 -19.35 14.27
CA VAL A 80 21.68 -18.94 14.37
C VAL A 80 20.86 -19.51 13.20
N TYR A 81 21.45 -19.71 12.02
CA TYR A 81 20.72 -20.13 10.82
C TYR A 81 20.19 -21.57 10.88
N THR A 82 20.88 -22.44 11.63
CA THR A 82 20.49 -23.84 11.82
C THR A 82 19.54 -24.04 13.01
N GLN A 83 19.34 -23.01 13.85
CA GLN A 83 18.45 -23.09 15.00
C GLN A 83 16.97 -23.14 14.58
N HIS A 84 16.15 -23.71 15.45
CA HIS A 84 14.69 -23.64 15.34
C HIS A 84 14.17 -22.58 16.30
N LYS A 85 13.56 -21.53 15.73
CA LYS A 85 12.92 -20.45 16.47
C LYS A 85 11.51 -20.19 15.95
N ARG A 86 10.71 -19.48 16.75
CA ARG A 86 9.43 -18.93 16.31
C ARG A 86 9.71 -17.81 15.32
N CYS A 87 9.17 -17.91 14.11
CA CYS A 87 9.35 -16.88 13.09
C CYS A 87 8.48 -15.67 13.44
N SER A 88 9.12 -14.56 13.79
CA SER A 88 8.49 -13.28 14.10
C SER A 88 9.30 -12.17 13.46
N MET A 89 8.64 -11.05 13.12
CA MET A 89 9.31 -9.85 12.60
C MET A 89 10.36 -9.30 13.59
N GLU A 90 10.14 -9.48 14.88
CA GLU A 90 11.05 -9.05 15.96
C GLU A 90 12.37 -9.83 15.96
N MET A 91 12.38 -11.05 15.41
CA MET A 91 13.57 -11.88 15.32
C MET A 91 14.67 -11.25 14.45
N PHE A 92 14.28 -10.47 13.44
CA PHE A 92 15.20 -9.80 12.51
C PHE A 92 15.77 -8.49 13.07
N VAL A 93 15.39 -8.12 14.30
CA VAL A 93 15.82 -6.89 14.97
C VAL A 93 16.29 -7.21 16.40
N PRO A 94 17.30 -8.07 16.59
CA PRO A 94 17.76 -8.48 17.91
C PRO A 94 18.39 -7.35 18.73
N LEU A 95 18.98 -6.34 18.09
CA LEU A 95 19.70 -5.26 18.76
C LEU A 95 18.86 -3.97 18.81
N PRO A 96 18.91 -3.19 19.92
CA PRO A 96 18.14 -1.95 20.04
C PRO A 96 18.40 -0.93 18.92
N TRP A 97 19.66 -0.79 18.48
CA TRP A 97 20.03 0.14 17.41
C TRP A 97 19.38 -0.24 16.07
N GLN A 98 19.20 -1.53 15.77
CA GLN A 98 18.49 -1.99 14.56
C GLN A 98 17.02 -1.59 14.60
N ASN A 99 16.42 -1.54 15.80
CA ASN A 99 15.03 -1.12 15.95
C ASN A 99 14.87 0.38 15.69
N HIS A 100 15.78 1.20 16.22
CA HIS A 100 15.84 2.63 15.92
C HIS A 100 16.06 2.88 14.43
N PHE A 101 16.93 2.10 13.79
CA PHE A 101 17.19 2.22 12.37
C PHE A 101 16.00 1.81 11.49
N LYS A 102 15.35 0.68 11.80
CA LYS A 102 14.08 0.27 11.18
C LYS A 102 13.04 1.39 11.27
N PHE A 103 12.88 1.96 12.46
CA PHE A 103 11.97 3.09 12.68
C PHE A 103 12.33 4.30 11.83
N ALA A 104 13.61 4.69 11.77
CA ALA A 104 14.05 5.78 10.91
C ALA A 104 13.70 5.53 9.42
N VAL A 105 13.91 4.31 8.91
CA VAL A 105 13.53 3.93 7.54
C VAL A 105 12.02 4.05 7.32
N TYR A 106 11.19 3.56 8.24
CA TYR A 106 9.73 3.60 8.11
C TYR A 106 9.20 5.04 8.11
N GLN A 107 9.73 5.88 9.01
CA GLN A 107 9.42 7.31 9.07
C GLN A 107 9.85 8.03 7.79
N PHE A 108 11.05 7.75 7.30
CA PHE A 108 11.54 8.35 6.06
C PHE A 108 10.62 8.03 4.88
N TYR A 109 10.21 6.76 4.72
CA TYR A 109 9.25 6.35 3.69
C TYR A 109 7.90 7.06 3.87
N PHE A 110 7.39 7.13 5.10
CA PHE A 110 6.15 7.83 5.40
C PHE A 110 6.21 9.31 5.00
N PHE A 111 7.28 10.02 5.34
CA PHE A 111 7.43 11.43 5.00
C PHE A 111 7.53 11.66 3.49
N ILE A 112 8.38 10.91 2.79
CA ILE A 112 8.52 11.03 1.33
C ILE A 112 7.19 10.79 0.64
N MET A 113 6.50 9.69 0.97
CA MET A 113 5.18 9.39 0.39
C MET A 113 4.17 10.48 0.71
N SER A 114 4.06 10.89 1.98
CA SER A 114 3.10 11.90 2.42
C SER A 114 3.30 13.25 1.71
N ILE A 115 4.56 13.68 1.52
CA ILE A 115 4.90 14.90 0.78
C ILE A 115 4.47 14.77 -0.68
N THR A 116 4.86 13.68 -1.34
CA THR A 116 4.51 13.42 -2.75
C THR A 116 3.00 13.40 -2.98
N ILE A 117 2.27 12.72 -2.08
CA ILE A 117 0.81 12.61 -2.11
C ILE A 117 0.18 14.00 -1.92
N THR A 118 0.55 14.70 -0.85
CA THR A 118 -0.01 16.02 -0.53
C THR A 118 0.21 17.00 -1.67
N PHE A 119 1.43 17.03 -2.23
CA PHE A 119 1.75 17.84 -3.39
C PHE A 119 0.86 17.51 -4.60
N SER A 120 0.75 16.23 -4.95
CA SER A 120 -0.09 15.75 -6.06
C SER A 120 -1.54 16.19 -5.88
N TYR A 121 -2.11 15.96 -4.71
CA TYR A 121 -3.51 16.30 -4.41
C TYR A 121 -3.77 17.81 -4.41
N VAL A 122 -2.87 18.62 -3.86
CA VAL A 122 -3.00 20.08 -3.89
C VAL A 122 -3.04 20.58 -5.32
N LYS A 123 -2.18 20.07 -6.21
CA LYS A 123 -2.16 20.46 -7.63
C LYS A 123 -3.42 20.00 -8.36
N ILE A 124 -3.83 18.74 -8.17
CA ILE A 124 -5.08 18.20 -8.75
C ILE A 124 -6.27 19.06 -8.33
N MET A 125 -6.38 19.41 -7.04
CA MET A 125 -7.48 20.22 -6.52
C MET A 125 -7.49 21.63 -7.12
N LYS A 126 -6.32 22.25 -7.33
CA LYS A 126 -6.22 23.56 -7.99
C LYS A 126 -6.73 23.51 -9.42
N VAL A 127 -6.28 22.52 -10.20
CA VAL A 127 -6.72 22.34 -11.60
C VAL A 127 -8.22 22.01 -11.67
N ALA A 128 -8.70 21.11 -10.82
CA ALA A 128 -10.11 20.75 -10.75
C ALA A 128 -11.00 21.95 -10.39
N LYS A 129 -10.58 22.79 -9.44
CA LYS A 129 -11.30 24.02 -9.08
C LYS A 129 -11.31 25.04 -10.22
N ALA A 130 -10.19 25.22 -10.92
CA ALA A 130 -10.11 26.12 -12.06
C ALA A 130 -10.99 25.67 -13.23
N ALA A 131 -11.07 24.36 -13.49
CA ALA A 131 -11.89 23.80 -14.56
C ALA A 131 -13.40 23.73 -14.24
N SER A 132 -13.78 23.70 -12.96
CA SER A 132 -15.15 23.38 -12.55
C SER A 132 -16.16 24.54 -12.66
N GLY A 133 -15.76 25.81 -12.64
CA GLY A 133 -16.71 26.94 -12.53
C GLY A 133 -17.79 26.74 -11.44
N GLU A 134 -18.90 27.47 -11.49
CA GLU A 134 -19.99 27.40 -10.49
C GLU A 134 -20.80 26.07 -10.47
N ASN A 135 -20.53 25.12 -11.38
CA ASN A 135 -21.40 23.96 -11.59
C ASN A 135 -21.01 22.74 -10.73
N LYS A 136 -21.29 22.82 -9.42
CA LYS A 136 -20.90 21.86 -8.35
C LYS A 136 -21.32 20.39 -8.55
N LYS A 137 -22.29 20.10 -9.44
CA LYS A 137 -22.94 18.77 -9.55
C LYS A 137 -22.14 17.73 -10.36
N SER A 138 -21.37 18.15 -11.37
CA SER A 138 -20.50 17.25 -12.16
C SER A 138 -19.23 16.85 -11.39
N THR A 139 -18.68 17.80 -10.62
CA THR A 139 -17.49 17.66 -9.78
C THR A 139 -17.61 16.50 -8.79
N TRP A 140 -18.81 16.25 -8.24
CA TRP A 140 -19.02 15.27 -7.16
C TRP A 140 -18.93 13.80 -7.61
N LYS A 141 -19.28 13.48 -8.86
CA LYS A 141 -19.18 12.11 -9.42
C LYS A 141 -17.72 11.68 -9.61
N GLY A 142 -16.88 12.59 -10.10
CA GLY A 142 -15.42 12.39 -10.21
C GLY A 142 -14.74 12.40 -8.84
N LEU A 143 -15.20 13.23 -7.89
CA LEU A 143 -14.62 13.32 -6.55
C LEU A 143 -14.79 12.03 -5.72
N ARG A 144 -15.83 11.24 -5.97
CA ARG A 144 -16.06 9.96 -5.25
C ARG A 144 -14.95 8.92 -5.44
N THR A 145 -14.35 8.78 -6.64
CA THR A 145 -13.15 7.90 -6.80
C THR A 145 -11.99 8.44 -5.97
N VAL A 146 -11.78 9.74 -6.06
CA VAL A 146 -10.64 10.45 -5.45
C VAL A 146 -10.68 10.34 -3.92
N ILE A 147 -11.87 10.44 -3.31
CA ILE A 147 -12.07 10.29 -1.86
C ILE A 147 -11.78 8.85 -1.42
N LEU A 148 -12.25 7.84 -2.15
CA LEU A 148 -11.98 6.44 -1.80
C LEU A 148 -10.49 6.10 -1.91
N HIS A 149 -9.81 6.61 -2.95
CA HIS A 149 -8.36 6.51 -3.05
C HIS A 149 -7.64 7.22 -1.91
N ALA A 150 -8.07 8.44 -1.56
CA ALA A 150 -7.48 9.18 -0.45
C ALA A 150 -7.67 8.45 0.90
N PHE A 151 -8.83 7.84 1.10
CA PHE A 151 -9.10 7.05 2.31
C PHE A 151 -8.24 5.79 2.35
N GLN A 152 -8.17 5.03 1.26
CA GLN A 152 -7.29 3.85 1.17
C GLN A 152 -5.82 4.22 1.43
N LEU A 153 -5.38 5.34 0.85
CA LEU A 153 -4.04 5.86 1.00
C LEU A 153 -3.73 6.27 2.44
N LEU A 154 -4.67 6.93 3.11
CA LEU A 154 -4.56 7.28 4.52
C LEU A 154 -4.36 6.03 5.39
N LEU A 155 -5.19 5.00 5.19
CA LEU A 155 -5.06 3.75 5.94
C LEU A 155 -3.69 3.08 5.70
N CYS A 156 -3.21 3.06 4.45
CA CYS A 156 -1.88 2.52 4.12
C CYS A 156 -0.72 3.34 4.69
N LEU A 157 -0.86 4.66 4.83
CA LEU A 157 0.17 5.49 5.48
C LEU A 157 0.20 5.26 6.99
N ILE A 158 -0.96 5.10 7.64
CA ILE A 158 -1.04 4.79 9.07
C ILE A 158 -0.41 3.41 9.36
N GLN A 159 -0.49 2.47 8.42
CA GLN A 159 0.17 1.17 8.51
C GLN A 159 1.68 1.27 8.83
N LEU A 160 2.38 2.30 8.34
CA LEU A 160 3.81 2.52 8.60
C LEU A 160 4.08 2.91 10.06
N TRP A 161 3.08 3.40 10.79
CA TRP A 161 3.16 3.77 12.20
C TRP A 161 2.82 2.61 13.15
N CYS A 162 2.16 1.55 12.67
CA CYS A 162 1.78 0.41 13.51
C CYS A 162 2.95 -0.19 14.32
N PRO A 163 4.16 -0.40 13.76
CA PRO A 163 5.28 -0.95 14.53
C PRO A 163 5.72 -0.07 15.71
N PHE A 164 5.55 1.25 15.60
CA PHE A 164 5.85 2.20 16.67
C PHE A 164 4.82 2.12 17.79
N ILE A 165 3.54 2.12 17.41
CA ILE A 165 2.41 2.01 18.33
C ILE A 165 2.51 0.69 19.10
N GLU A 166 2.71 -0.42 18.39
CA GLU A 166 2.87 -1.74 18.99
C GLU A 166 4.09 -1.81 19.93
N SER A 167 5.23 -1.23 19.55
CA SER A 167 6.44 -1.21 20.38
C SER A 167 6.31 -0.32 21.62
N ALA A 168 5.42 0.66 21.62
CA ALA A 168 5.10 1.46 22.80
C ALA A 168 4.15 0.71 23.73
N ILE A 169 3.10 0.09 23.18
CA ILE A 169 2.05 -0.58 23.94
C ILE A 169 2.55 -1.86 24.62
N ILE A 170 3.45 -2.62 23.99
CA ILE A 170 4.00 -3.85 24.58
C ILE A 170 4.74 -3.58 25.90
N LYS A 171 5.22 -2.35 26.12
CA LYS A 171 5.88 -1.92 27.37
C LYS A 171 4.88 -1.61 28.49
N ILE A 172 3.61 -1.44 28.15
CA ILE A 172 2.54 -1.05 29.08
C ILE A 172 1.74 -2.28 29.49
N ASP A 173 1.14 -2.97 28.51
CA ASP A 173 0.27 -4.12 28.76
C ASP A 173 0.24 -5.10 27.58
N LEU A 174 0.36 -6.39 27.89
CA LEU A 174 0.44 -7.46 26.89
C LEU A 174 -0.93 -7.75 26.23
N LEU A 175 -2.02 -7.67 26.99
CA LEU A 175 -3.36 -7.94 26.45
C LEU A 175 -3.78 -6.83 25.48
N LEU A 176 -3.51 -5.58 25.84
CA LEU A 176 -3.70 -4.41 25.00
C LEU A 176 -2.85 -4.50 23.73
N TYR A 177 -1.58 -4.92 23.83
CA TYR A 177 -0.73 -5.15 22.66
C TYR A 177 -1.35 -6.16 21.69
N ILE A 178 -1.86 -7.29 22.17
CA ILE A 178 -2.49 -8.32 21.32
C ILE A 178 -3.72 -7.74 20.60
N ASN A 179 -4.59 -7.05 21.34
CA ASN A 179 -5.82 -6.46 20.80
C ASN A 179 -5.51 -5.37 19.76
N VAL A 180 -4.57 -4.47 20.05
CA VAL A 180 -4.19 -3.38 19.14
C VAL A 180 -3.49 -3.92 17.91
N ARG A 181 -2.60 -4.91 18.04
CA ARG A 181 -1.96 -5.57 16.90
C ARG A 181 -2.98 -6.23 15.97
N TYR A 182 -3.98 -6.91 16.54
CA TYR A 182 -5.06 -7.51 15.76
C TYR A 182 -5.88 -6.44 15.02
N PHE A 183 -6.27 -5.37 15.73
CA PHE A 183 -6.97 -4.24 15.14
C PHE A 183 -6.16 -3.58 14.01
N ASN A 184 -4.86 -3.34 14.23
CA ASN A 184 -3.96 -2.76 13.24
C ASN A 184 -3.87 -3.64 11.99
N TYR A 185 -3.78 -4.95 12.18
CA TYR A 185 -3.75 -5.90 11.07
C TYR A 185 -5.03 -5.84 10.23
N VAL A 186 -6.20 -5.90 10.87
CA VAL A 186 -7.49 -5.86 10.15
C VAL A 186 -7.68 -4.51 9.45
N THR A 187 -7.43 -3.40 10.15
CA THR A 187 -7.79 -2.05 9.70
C THR A 187 -6.77 -1.45 8.73
N PHE A 188 -5.48 -1.62 8.98
CA PHE A 188 -4.43 -0.94 8.21
C PHE A 188 -3.70 -1.86 7.22
N ILE A 189 -3.82 -3.18 7.36
CA ILE A 189 -3.19 -4.14 6.42
C ILE A 189 -4.24 -4.80 5.54
N LEU A 190 -5.29 -5.39 6.13
CA LEU A 190 -6.27 -6.17 5.38
C LEU A 190 -7.27 -5.26 4.65
N ALA A 191 -7.92 -4.33 5.36
CA ALA A 191 -8.97 -3.49 4.78
C ALA A 191 -8.48 -2.68 3.55
N PRO A 192 -7.31 -2.03 3.54
CA PRO A 192 -6.85 -1.27 2.37
C PRO A 192 -6.59 -2.15 1.14
N ARG A 193 -6.19 -3.41 1.34
CA ARG A 193 -6.00 -4.38 0.26
C ARG A 193 -7.33 -4.88 -0.29
N CYS A 194 -8.34 -5.06 0.56
CA CYS A 194 -9.70 -5.40 0.15
C CYS A 194 -10.41 -4.23 -0.55
N LEU A 195 -10.05 -2.99 -0.22
CA LEU A 195 -10.57 -1.80 -0.89
C LEU A 195 -10.07 -1.67 -2.33
N SER A 196 -8.88 -2.17 -2.67
CA SER A 196 -8.36 -2.14 -4.05
C SER A 196 -9.33 -2.80 -5.07
N PRO A 197 -9.72 -4.09 -4.92
CA PRO A 197 -10.73 -4.70 -5.81
C PRO A 197 -12.08 -3.99 -5.81
N LEU A 198 -12.49 -3.40 -4.68
CA LEU A 198 -13.75 -2.67 -4.60
C LEU A 198 -13.72 -1.39 -5.43
N ILE A 199 -12.64 -0.63 -5.31
CA ILE A 199 -12.49 0.67 -5.98
C ILE A 199 -12.25 0.51 -7.47
N TYR A 200 -11.42 -0.47 -7.86
CA TYR A 200 -10.99 -0.65 -9.25
C TYR A 200 -11.80 -1.71 -10.03
N GLY A 201 -12.38 -2.72 -9.36
CA GLY A 201 -13.10 -3.82 -10.00
C GLY A 201 -14.62 -3.69 -9.88
N LEU A 202 -15.15 -3.77 -8.66
CA LEU A 202 -16.61 -3.78 -8.40
C LEU A 202 -17.33 -2.48 -8.80
N ARG A 203 -16.59 -1.39 -9.01
CA ARG A 203 -17.16 -0.15 -9.53
C ARG A 203 -17.49 -0.23 -11.03
N ASP A 204 -16.81 -1.07 -11.79
CA ASP A 204 -17.10 -1.26 -13.21
C ASP A 204 -18.37 -2.09 -13.37
N GLU A 205 -19.40 -1.51 -14.00
CA GLU A 205 -20.70 -2.19 -14.14
C GLU A 205 -20.59 -3.48 -14.97
N LYS A 206 -19.67 -3.56 -15.94
CA LYS A 206 -19.46 -4.78 -16.73
C LYS A 206 -18.81 -5.85 -15.89
N PHE A 207 -17.78 -5.50 -15.11
CA PHE A 207 -17.12 -6.43 -14.20
C PHE A 207 -18.08 -6.92 -13.10
N LEU A 208 -18.86 -6.02 -12.50
CA LEU A 208 -19.84 -6.34 -11.46
C LEU A 208 -20.97 -7.23 -12.00
N ASN A 209 -21.45 -6.98 -13.22
CA ASN A 209 -22.45 -7.84 -13.85
C ASN A 209 -21.88 -9.22 -14.21
N ALA A 210 -20.63 -9.30 -14.69
CA ALA A 210 -19.94 -10.57 -14.93
C ALA A 210 -19.74 -11.36 -13.62
N LEU A 211 -19.33 -10.69 -12.54
CA LEU A 211 -19.18 -11.30 -11.23
C LEU A 211 -20.51 -11.80 -10.68
N LYS A 212 -21.59 -11.02 -10.79
CA LYS A 212 -22.95 -11.43 -10.41
C LYS A 212 -23.42 -12.63 -11.23
N TYR A 213 -23.18 -12.61 -12.54
CA TYR A 213 -23.50 -13.73 -13.40
C TYR A 213 -22.75 -15.00 -12.97
N LEU A 214 -21.45 -14.90 -12.67
CA LEU A 214 -20.64 -16.04 -12.24
C LEU A 214 -21.04 -16.56 -10.85
N ALA A 215 -21.22 -15.65 -9.88
CA ALA A 215 -21.58 -15.97 -8.49
C ALA A 215 -23.01 -16.51 -8.35
N LEU A 216 -23.91 -16.12 -9.26
CA LEU A 216 -25.28 -16.63 -9.34
C LEU A 216 -25.41 -17.75 -10.39
N CYS A 217 -24.31 -18.40 -10.78
CA CYS A 217 -24.28 -19.53 -11.72
C CYS A 217 -25.12 -19.33 -13.00
N GLY A 218 -25.08 -18.12 -13.57
CA GLY A 218 -25.76 -17.77 -14.82
C GLY A 218 -27.22 -17.33 -14.68
N LEU A 219 -27.78 -17.25 -13.46
CA LEU A 219 -29.18 -16.85 -13.23
C LEU A 219 -29.42 -15.35 -13.47
N TYR A 220 -28.37 -14.53 -13.49
CA TYR A 220 -28.47 -13.09 -13.73
C TYR A 220 -28.18 -12.72 -15.19
N LYS A 221 -29.15 -12.94 -16.10
CA LYS A 221 -29.12 -12.39 -17.46
C LYS A 221 -29.85 -11.05 -17.50
N LYS A 222 -29.11 -9.93 -17.47
CA LYS A 222 -29.67 -8.64 -17.90
C LYS A 222 -29.62 -8.59 -19.44
N LYS A 223 -30.75 -8.29 -20.11
CA LYS A 223 -30.80 -8.02 -21.56
C LYS A 223 -29.77 -6.94 -21.88
N ILE A 224 -28.66 -7.31 -22.53
CA ILE A 224 -27.73 -6.35 -23.13
C ILE A 224 -28.45 -5.84 -24.37
N GLY A 225 -29.12 -4.69 -24.25
CA GLY A 225 -29.60 -3.94 -25.41
C GLY A 225 -28.40 -3.37 -26.14
N PHE A 226 -28.01 -3.99 -27.25
CA PHE A 226 -27.27 -3.30 -28.30
C PHE A 226 -28.30 -2.55 -29.14
N THR A 227 -28.30 -1.23 -28.99
CA THR A 227 -28.76 -0.25 -29.99
C THR A 227 -27.67 0.79 -30.11
#